data_AF-X1LCX0-F1
#
_entry.id   AF-X1LCX0-F1
#
_cell.length_a   1.000
_cell.length_b   1.000
_cell.length_c   1.000
_cell.angle_alpha   90.00
_cell.angle_beta   90.00
_cell.angle_gamma   90.00
#
_symmetry.space_group_name_H-M   'P 1'
#
loop_
_entity.id
_entity.type
_entity.pdbx_description
1 polymer ?
#
loop_
_entity_poly.entity_id
_entity_poly.type
_entity_poly.pdbx_seq_one_letter_code
_entity_poly.pdbx_strand_id
1 'polypeptide(L)'
;KYKPGSKQWENYEKRYGKRPRVTRTLLFLDLMNYFDTTLKEVGKSVGCHKMSINFKDCSMQELLDYCKNDVFIMVEAWKKWITFIYENDLGVWGKTLPSQAFNCYRHRFMPHKILIHTNEKATALERAGYFG
;
A
#
# COMPACT_ATOMS: atom_id res chain seq x y z
N LYS A 1 -17.83 -22.69 -16.64
CA LYS A 1 -16.37 -22.53 -16.94
C LYS A 1 -16.07 -23.39 -18.17
N TYR A 2 -15.51 -22.83 -19.25
CA TYR A 2 -15.22 -23.59 -20.49
C TYR A 2 -14.22 -24.72 -20.23
N LYS A 3 -14.40 -25.89 -20.85
CA LYS A 3 -13.44 -27.00 -20.77
C LYS A 3 -12.20 -26.68 -21.61
N PRO A 4 -10.98 -26.88 -21.09
CA PRO A 4 -9.75 -26.80 -21.88
C PRO A 4 -9.84 -27.65 -23.15
N GLY A 5 -9.43 -27.09 -24.30
CA GLY A 5 -9.49 -27.76 -25.61
C GLY A 5 -10.85 -27.72 -26.31
N SER A 6 -11.89 -27.12 -25.72
CA SER A 6 -13.14 -26.85 -26.45
C SER A 6 -13.00 -25.67 -27.40
N LYS A 7 -13.82 -25.61 -28.46
CA LYS A 7 -13.86 -24.46 -29.39
C LYS A 7 -14.11 -23.13 -28.69
N GLN A 8 -14.89 -23.15 -27.60
CA GLN A 8 -15.15 -21.98 -26.75
C GLN A 8 -13.89 -21.58 -25.94
N TRP A 9 -13.07 -22.54 -25.52
CA TRP A 9 -11.79 -22.31 -24.84
C TRP A 9 -10.72 -21.75 -25.78
N GLU A 10 -10.60 -22.29 -26.99
CA GLU A 10 -9.67 -21.76 -28.00
C GLU A 10 -9.99 -20.31 -28.38
N ASN A 11 -11.27 -19.98 -28.55
CA ASN A 11 -11.72 -18.63 -28.81
C ASN A 11 -11.43 -17.69 -27.62
N TYR A 12 -11.55 -18.18 -26.38
CA TYR A 12 -11.19 -17.43 -25.19
C TYR A 12 -9.66 -17.19 -25.11
N GLU A 13 -8.83 -18.20 -25.33
CA GLU A 13 -7.36 -18.06 -25.31
C GLU A 13 -6.83 -17.16 -26.43
N LYS A 14 -7.41 -17.22 -27.63
CA LYS A 14 -7.06 -16.27 -28.71
C LYS A 14 -7.40 -14.83 -28.34
N ARG A 15 -8.49 -14.60 -27.61
CA ARG A 15 -8.99 -13.26 -27.27
C ARG A 15 -8.31 -12.67 -26.04
N TYR A 16 -7.93 -13.49 -25.06
CA TYR A 16 -7.43 -13.05 -23.75
C TYR A 16 -6.05 -13.58 -23.38
N GLY A 17 -5.41 -14.35 -24.25
CA GLY A 17 -4.14 -15.06 -23.97
C GLY A 17 -4.33 -16.30 -23.10
N LYS A 18 -3.23 -17.03 -22.85
CA LYS A 18 -3.21 -18.07 -21.80
C LYS A 18 -3.61 -17.43 -20.49
N ARG A 19 -4.45 -18.11 -19.68
CA ARG A 19 -4.78 -17.61 -18.34
C ARG A 19 -3.50 -17.18 -17.62
N PRO A 20 -3.49 -16.00 -16.95
CA PRO A 20 -2.36 -15.61 -16.13
C PRO A 20 -2.00 -16.78 -15.22
N ARG A 21 -0.71 -17.17 -15.19
CA ARG A 21 -0.24 -18.10 -14.16
C ARG A 21 -0.72 -17.52 -12.83
N VAL A 22 -1.40 -18.32 -12.01
CA VAL A 22 -1.74 -17.92 -10.65
C VAL A 22 -0.41 -17.86 -9.90
N THR A 23 0.24 -16.71 -9.95
CA THR A 23 1.41 -16.41 -9.14
C THR A 23 0.91 -16.19 -7.73
N ARG A 24 1.27 -17.08 -6.82
CA ARG A 24 1.08 -16.84 -5.39
C ARG A 24 2.12 -15.82 -4.97
N THR A 25 1.74 -14.56 -4.95
CA THR A 25 2.63 -13.46 -4.56
C THR A 25 2.45 -13.16 -3.09
N LEU A 26 3.55 -13.21 -2.33
CA LEU A 26 3.61 -12.64 -0.99
C LEU A 26 4.10 -11.19 -1.11
N LEU A 27 3.39 -10.28 -0.47
CA LEU A 27 3.74 -8.86 -0.42
C LEU A 27 4.10 -8.51 1.03
N PHE A 28 5.33 -8.07 1.23
CA PHE A 28 5.79 -7.52 2.51
C PHE A 28 5.73 -5.99 2.38
N LEU A 29 5.02 -5.34 3.31
CA LEU A 29 4.90 -3.89 3.37
C LEU A 29 5.43 -3.39 4.70
N ASP A 30 6.24 -2.35 4.62
CA ASP A 30 6.64 -1.57 5.77
C ASP A 30 5.52 -0.60 6.17
N LEU A 31 5.21 -0.53 7.46
CA LEU A 31 4.26 0.42 8.03
C LEU A 31 4.74 1.87 7.85
N MET A 32 6.06 2.10 7.86
CA MET A 32 6.65 3.43 7.70
C MET A 32 6.42 4.04 6.31
N ASN A 33 6.02 3.23 5.32
CA ASN A 33 5.57 3.76 4.02
C ASN A 33 4.34 4.68 4.13
N TYR A 34 3.64 4.66 5.26
CA TYR A 34 2.43 5.44 5.54
C TYR A 34 2.57 6.30 6.79
N PHE A 35 3.24 5.79 7.81
CA PHE A 35 3.39 6.45 9.09
C PHE A 35 4.87 6.68 9.39
N ASP A 36 5.38 7.83 8.96
CA ASP A 36 6.78 8.22 9.18
C ASP A 36 6.99 8.72 10.63
N THR A 37 6.78 7.82 11.59
CA THR A 37 6.93 8.07 13.02
C THR A 37 7.08 6.77 13.80
N THR A 38 7.32 6.87 15.11
CA THR A 38 7.47 5.68 15.97
C THR A 38 6.13 4.97 16.18
N LEU A 39 6.17 3.65 16.40
CA LEU A 39 4.96 2.87 16.69
C LEU A 39 4.20 3.38 17.94
N LYS A 40 4.91 4.03 18.88
CA LYS A 40 4.30 4.66 20.05
C LYS A 40 3.38 5.81 19.66
N GLU A 41 3.86 6.69 18.79
CA GLU A 41 3.06 7.82 18.29
C GLU A 41 1.94 7.36 17.36
N VAL A 42 2.16 6.31 16.55
CA VAL A 42 1.09 5.65 15.80
C VAL A 42 0.02 5.13 16.76
N GLY A 43 0.40 4.40 17.81
CA GLY A 43 -0.51 3.91 18.86
C GLY A 43 -1.36 5.03 19.43
N LYS A 44 -0.73 6.13 19.85
CA LYS A 44 -1.42 7.31 20.38
C LYS A 44 -2.45 7.87 19.40
N SER A 45 -2.12 7.95 18.11
CA SER A 45 -3.01 8.46 17.06
C SER A 45 -4.24 7.58 16.84
N VAL A 46 -4.14 6.28 17.14
CA VAL A 46 -5.22 5.30 16.96
C VAL A 46 -5.93 4.93 18.26
N GLY A 47 -5.56 5.57 19.38
CA GLY A 47 -6.16 5.30 20.69
C GLY A 47 -5.61 4.05 21.39
N CYS A 48 -4.43 3.58 21.01
CA CYS A 48 -3.76 2.43 21.60
C CYS A 48 -2.51 2.86 22.40
N HIS A 49 -2.27 2.20 23.53
CA HIS A 49 -1.05 2.43 24.31
C HIS A 49 0.03 1.39 23.94
N LYS A 50 1.22 1.87 23.60
CA LYS A 50 2.40 1.01 23.41
C LYS A 50 3.06 0.74 24.76
N MET A 51 3.17 -0.54 25.12
CA MET A 51 3.85 -0.98 26.34
C MET A 51 5.33 -0.58 26.33
N SER A 52 5.91 -0.36 27.51
CA SER A 52 7.36 -0.26 27.70
C SER A 52 7.92 -1.59 28.16
N ILE A 53 9.13 -1.95 27.73
CA ILE A 53 9.81 -3.18 28.16
C ILE A 53 11.30 -2.92 28.41
N ASN A 54 11.86 -3.59 29.42
CA ASN A 54 13.29 -3.64 29.64
C ASN A 54 13.85 -4.94 29.04
N PHE A 55 14.46 -4.86 27.85
CA PHE A 55 14.97 -6.05 27.16
C PHE A 55 16.09 -6.79 27.88
N LYS A 56 16.74 -6.17 28.87
CA LYS A 56 17.81 -6.81 29.66
C LYS A 56 17.27 -7.67 30.80
N ASP A 57 16.06 -7.38 31.24
CA ASP A 57 15.46 -7.94 32.44
C ASP A 57 13.95 -8.07 32.22
N CYS A 58 13.59 -8.97 31.31
CA CYS A 58 12.22 -9.35 31.08
C CYS A 58 12.12 -10.86 30.92
N SER A 59 11.01 -11.41 31.40
CA SER A 59 10.63 -12.79 31.15
C SER A 59 10.19 -12.98 29.70
N MET A 60 10.23 -14.23 29.23
CA MET A 60 9.70 -14.59 27.92
C MET A 60 8.23 -14.19 27.76
N GLN A 61 7.44 -14.29 28.84
CA GLN A 61 6.02 -13.95 28.81
C GLN A 61 5.80 -12.45 28.60
N GLU A 62 6.54 -11.60 29.32
CA GLU A 62 6.49 -10.14 29.14
C GLU A 62 6.91 -9.73 27.72
N LEU A 63 7.95 -10.38 27.18
CA LEU A 63 8.40 -10.13 25.81
C LEU A 63 7.34 -10.52 24.77
N LEU A 64 6.67 -11.67 24.96
CA LEU A 64 5.57 -12.10 24.11
C LEU A 64 4.40 -11.12 24.13
N ASP A 65 4.02 -10.62 25.31
CA ASP A 65 2.90 -9.70 25.45
C ASP A 65 3.23 -8.31 24.87
N TYR A 66 4.47 -7.84 25.03
CA TYR A 66 4.98 -6.65 24.34
C TYR A 66 4.90 -6.80 22.81
N CYS A 67 5.38 -7.92 22.26
CA CYS A 67 5.32 -8.17 20.82
C CYS A 67 3.87 -8.24 20.29
N LYS A 68 2.94 -8.82 21.05
CA LYS A 68 1.51 -8.83 20.70
C LYS A 68 0.91 -7.43 20.72
N ASN A 69 1.27 -6.60 21.70
CA ASN A 69 0.83 -5.21 21.78
C ASN A 69 1.31 -4.41 20.55
N ASP A 70 2.56 -4.61 20.13
CA ASP A 70 3.11 -3.99 18.91
C ASP A 70 2.31 -4.38 17.67
N VAL A 71 2.07 -5.68 17.45
CA VAL A 71 1.29 -6.16 16.32
C VAL A 71 -0.16 -5.64 16.37
N PHE A 72 -0.76 -5.60 17.56
CA PHE A 72 -2.11 -5.06 17.74
C PHE A 72 -2.20 -3.58 17.31
N ILE A 73 -1.24 -2.76 17.71
CA ILE A 73 -1.16 -1.35 17.29
C ILE A 73 -1.06 -1.24 15.77
N MET A 74 -0.21 -2.06 15.14
CA MET A 74 -0.07 -2.07 13.68
C MET A 74 -1.39 -2.42 12.99
N VAL A 75 -2.12 -3.42 13.49
CA VAL A 75 -3.42 -3.85 12.93
C VAL A 75 -4.46 -2.74 13.06
N GLU A 76 -4.54 -2.06 14.20
CA GLU A 76 -5.49 -0.97 14.41
C GLU A 76 -5.18 0.26 13.53
N ALA A 77 -3.89 0.56 13.31
CA ALA A 77 -3.47 1.59 12.36
C ALA A 77 -3.90 1.25 10.92
N TRP A 78 -3.68 0.01 10.48
CA TRP A 78 -4.11 -0.44 9.16
C TRP A 78 -5.62 -0.41 8.98
N LYS A 79 -6.39 -0.87 9.98
CA LYS A 79 -7.85 -0.80 9.95
C LYS A 79 -8.32 0.63 9.78
N LYS A 80 -7.84 1.57 10.60
CA LYS A 80 -8.22 2.99 10.50
C LYS A 80 -7.84 3.58 9.15
N TRP A 81 -6.65 3.29 8.63
CA TRP A 81 -6.20 3.80 7.34
C TRP A 81 -7.03 3.29 6.16
N ILE A 82 -7.28 1.98 6.10
CA ILE A 82 -8.07 1.37 5.03
C ILE A 82 -9.53 1.85 5.11
N THR A 83 -10.07 1.95 6.32
CA THR A 83 -11.41 2.49 6.55
C THR A 83 -11.51 3.93 6.08
N PHE A 84 -10.53 4.78 6.43
CA PHE A 84 -10.45 6.16 5.97
C PHE A 84 -10.44 6.27 4.43
N ILE A 85 -9.64 5.44 3.74
CA ILE A 85 -9.61 5.40 2.27
C ILE A 85 -10.98 5.04 1.69
N TYR A 86 -11.64 4.04 2.27
CA TYR A 86 -12.92 3.54 1.80
C TYR A 86 -14.05 4.56 2.05
N GLU A 87 -14.17 5.07 3.27
CA GLU A 87 -15.23 6.00 3.68
C GLU A 87 -15.14 7.35 2.96
N ASN A 88 -13.94 7.79 2.58
CA ASN A 88 -13.73 9.06 1.89
C ASN A 88 -13.62 8.91 0.37
N ASP A 89 -13.89 7.71 -0.16
CA ASP A 89 -13.80 7.37 -1.59
C ASP A 89 -12.48 7.85 -2.22
N LEU A 90 -11.34 7.43 -1.65
CA LEU A 90 -10.01 7.92 -2.08
C LEU A 90 -9.38 7.08 -3.21
N GLY A 91 -10.20 6.31 -3.94
CA GLY A 91 -9.75 5.42 -5.01
C GLY A 91 -9.02 4.18 -4.50
N VAL A 92 -8.21 3.58 -5.39
CA VAL A 92 -7.51 2.31 -5.10
C VAL A 92 -6.40 2.51 -4.07
N TRP A 93 -6.26 1.56 -3.14
CA TRP A 93 -5.19 1.55 -2.15
C TRP A 93 -3.79 1.55 -2.79
N GLY A 94 -3.01 2.60 -2.54
CA GLY A 94 -1.61 2.75 -2.92
C GLY A 94 -0.69 2.16 -1.85
N LYS A 95 0.47 1.61 -2.26
CA LYS A 95 1.44 0.91 -1.37
C LYS A 95 2.33 1.84 -0.53
N THR A 96 2.28 3.14 -0.82
CA THR A 96 2.99 4.21 -0.11
C THR A 96 2.07 5.41 0.00
N LEU A 97 2.34 6.32 0.94
CA LEU A 97 1.54 7.53 1.11
C LEU A 97 1.49 8.40 -0.17
N PRO A 98 2.60 8.66 -0.91
CA PRO A 98 2.52 9.38 -2.19
C PRO A 98 1.72 8.63 -3.25
N SER A 99 1.83 7.29 -3.32
CA SER A 99 1.02 6.50 -4.25
C SER A 99 -0.46 6.59 -3.93
N GLN A 100 -0.84 6.60 -2.64
CA GLN A 100 -2.24 6.79 -2.23
C GLN A 100 -2.73 8.18 -2.61
N ALA A 101 -1.93 9.23 -2.35
CA ALA A 101 -2.28 10.61 -2.70
C ALA A 101 -2.50 10.76 -4.21
N PHE A 102 -1.62 10.17 -5.03
CA PHE A 102 -1.75 10.21 -6.48
C PHE A 102 -2.97 9.41 -6.98
N ASN A 103 -3.28 8.27 -6.36
CA ASN A 103 -4.51 7.51 -6.67
C ASN A 103 -5.77 8.33 -6.35
N CYS A 104 -5.80 9.01 -5.19
CA CYS A 104 -6.89 9.92 -4.82
C CYS A 104 -7.05 11.05 -5.84
N TYR A 105 -5.94 11.72 -6.20
CA TYR A 105 -5.94 12.77 -7.22
C TYR A 105 -6.52 12.28 -8.55
N ARG A 106 -6.07 11.13 -9.03
CA ARG A 106 -6.58 10.51 -10.27
C ARG A 106 -8.07 10.14 -10.20
N HIS A 107 -8.54 9.69 -9.04
CA HIS A 107 -9.91 9.23 -8.85
C HIS A 107 -10.90 10.41 -8.78
N ARG A 108 -10.55 11.48 -8.05
CA ARG A 108 -11.49 12.56 -7.72
C ARG A 108 -11.23 13.88 -8.44
N PHE A 109 -9.99 14.14 -8.84
CA PHE A 109 -9.52 15.50 -9.15
C PHE A 109 -8.75 15.62 -10.48
N MET A 110 -8.73 14.57 -11.31
CA MET A 110 -8.04 14.58 -12.61
C MET A 110 -9.03 14.83 -13.76
N PRO A 111 -9.28 16.11 -14.15
CA PRO A 111 -10.20 16.41 -15.26
C PRO A 111 -9.65 15.99 -16.62
N HIS A 112 -8.32 15.93 -16.75
CA HIS A 112 -7.61 15.58 -17.99
C HIS A 112 -6.50 14.58 -17.70
N LYS A 113 -6.21 13.73 -18.69
CA LYS A 113 -5.15 12.71 -18.57
C LYS A 113 -3.77 13.38 -18.48
N ILE A 114 -2.97 12.93 -17.52
CA ILE A 114 -1.54 13.24 -17.51
C ILE A 114 -0.87 12.51 -18.67
N LEU A 115 -0.17 13.26 -19.52
CA LEU A 115 0.65 12.75 -20.62
C LEU A 115 2.13 12.87 -20.24
N ILE A 116 2.95 11.93 -20.72
CA ILE A 116 4.39 11.93 -20.52
C ILE A 116 5.04 12.05 -21.89
N HIS A 117 5.94 13.02 -22.08
CA HIS A 117 6.75 13.12 -23.30
C HIS A 117 8.12 12.47 -23.10
N THR A 118 8.75 12.12 -24.21
CA THR A 118 10.07 11.46 -24.23
C THR A 118 11.20 12.39 -24.73
N ASN A 119 10.94 13.69 -24.87
CA ASN A 119 11.95 14.65 -25.30
C ASN A 119 13.00 14.89 -24.20
N GLU A 120 14.19 14.33 -24.39
CA GLU A 120 15.29 14.39 -23.41
C GLU A 120 15.75 15.82 -23.09
N LYS A 121 15.80 16.71 -24.09
CA LYS A 121 16.23 18.11 -23.89
C LYS A 121 15.24 18.86 -22.99
N ALA A 122 13.95 18.64 -23.20
CA ALA A 122 12.90 19.22 -22.37
C ALA A 122 13.00 18.68 -20.93
N THR A 123 13.09 17.37 -20.76
CA THR A 123 13.22 16.73 -19.43
C THR A 123 14.46 17.22 -18.67
N ALA A 124 15.59 17.41 -19.36
CA ALA A 124 16.82 17.93 -18.74
C ALA A 124 16.64 19.37 -18.25
N LEU A 125 16.00 20.22 -19.05
CA LEU A 125 15.68 21.61 -18.67
C LEU A 125 14.72 21.65 -17.47
N GLU A 126 13.65 20.85 -17.50
CA GLU A 126 12.68 20.75 -16.41
C GLU A 126 13.34 20.35 -15.09
N ARG A 127 14.23 19.34 -15.12
CA ARG A 127 14.99 18.91 -13.94
C ARG A 127 15.96 19.97 -13.44
N ALA A 128 16.64 20.68 -14.35
CA ALA A 128 17.55 21.77 -13.98
C ALA A 128 16.80 22.95 -13.33
N GLY A 129 15.53 23.16 -13.69
CA GLY A 129 14.66 24.16 -13.08
C GLY A 129 13.89 23.68 -11.84
N TYR A 130 14.01 22.40 -11.47
CA TYR A 130 13.32 21.85 -10.30
C TYR A 130 14.12 22.17 -9.04
N PHE A 131 13.71 23.24 -8.36
CA PHE A 131 14.22 23.64 -7.05
C PHE A 131 13.17 23.33 -5.99
N GLY A 132 13.61 22.85 -4.83
CA GLY A 132 12.76 22.46 -3.71
C GLY A 132 13.39 22.82 -2.38
#